data_AF-A0A314UMJ8-F1
#
_entry.id   AF-A0A314UMJ8-F1
#
_cell.length_a   1.000
_cell.length_b   1.000
_cell.length_c   1.000
_cell.angle_alpha   90.00
_cell.angle_beta   90.00
_cell.angle_gamma   90.00
#
_symmetry.space_group_name_H-M   'P 1'
#
loop_
_entity.id
_entity.type
_entity.pdbx_description
1 polymer ?
#
loop_
_entity_poly.entity_id
_entity_poly.type
_entity_poly.pdbx_seq_one_letter_code
_entity_poly.pdbx_strand_id
1 'polypeptide(L)'
;MGFDREHIVMLPLIAKGHLIPFLALAKQIQQKTGFTITIATTPLNIQYLKATISSTSSSSNTQSHSKIFDINLAELPFYSSDFGRRAGV
;
A
#
# COMPACT_ATOMS: atom_id res chain seq x y z
N MET A 1 3.48 28.14 -8.58
CA MET A 1 2.14 27.55 -8.37
C MET A 1 2.37 26.07 -8.17
N GLY A 2 2.20 25.58 -6.93
CA GLY A 2 2.43 24.18 -6.62
C GLY A 2 1.39 23.33 -7.33
N PHE A 3 1.83 22.30 -8.06
CA PHE A 3 0.92 21.27 -8.53
C PHE A 3 0.47 20.53 -7.28
N ASP A 4 -0.78 20.73 -6.84
CA ASP A 4 -1.43 19.85 -5.89
C ASP A 4 -1.44 18.46 -6.53
N ARG A 5 -0.44 17.64 -6.23
CA ARG A 5 -0.36 16.28 -6.74
C ARG A 5 -1.53 15.53 -6.15
N GLU A 6 -2.45 15.08 -7.00
CA GLU A 6 -3.62 14.35 -6.55
C GLU A 6 -3.16 13.07 -5.84
N HIS A 7 -3.77 12.84 -4.68
CA HIS A 7 -3.33 11.82 -3.74
C HIS A 7 -4.48 10.87 -3.43
N ILE A 8 -4.26 9.58 -3.70
CA ILE A 8 -5.23 8.52 -3.40
C ILE A 8 -4.79 7.77 -2.16
N VAL A 9 -5.67 7.66 -1.18
CA VAL A 9 -5.52 6.79 -0.02
C VAL A 9 -6.33 5.51 -0.24
N MET A 10 -5.66 4.36 -0.16
CA MET A 10 -6.25 3.03 -0.33
C MET A 10 -6.27 2.30 1.02
N LEU A 11 -7.43 1.82 1.42
CA LEU A 11 -7.68 1.13 2.69
C LEU A 11 -8.14 -0.31 2.40
N PRO A 12 -7.22 -1.27 2.21
CA PRO A 12 -7.60 -2.66 1.99
C PRO A 12 -8.23 -3.25 3.26
N LEU A 13 -9.44 -3.82 3.11
CA LEU A 13 -10.08 -4.61 4.16
C LEU A 13 -9.24 -5.88 4.44
N ILE A 14 -9.19 -6.27 5.71
CA ILE A 14 -8.25 -7.25 6.27
C ILE A 14 -8.58 -8.67 5.78
N ALA A 15 -8.13 -9.03 4.58
CA ALA A 15 -8.21 -10.38 4.08
C ALA A 15 -6.94 -10.71 3.29
N LYS A 16 -6.25 -11.78 3.69
CA LYS A 16 -4.90 -12.17 3.22
C LYS A 16 -4.81 -12.30 1.69
N GLY A 17 -5.92 -12.52 0.98
CA GLY A 17 -5.97 -12.61 -0.49
C GLY A 17 -6.15 -11.28 -1.24
N HIS A 18 -6.56 -10.19 -0.59
CA HIS A 18 -6.88 -8.92 -1.29
C HIS A 18 -5.71 -7.94 -1.38
N LEU A 19 -4.62 -8.20 -0.66
CA LEU A 19 -3.52 -7.27 -0.50
C LEU A 19 -2.59 -7.22 -1.73
N ILE A 20 -2.28 -8.36 -2.34
CA ILE A 20 -1.52 -8.42 -3.61
C ILE A 20 -2.31 -7.78 -4.77
N PRO A 21 -3.61 -8.10 -4.97
CA PRO A 21 -4.44 -7.40 -5.95
C PRO A 21 -4.53 -5.88 -5.72
N PHE A 22 -4.60 -5.43 -4.45
CA PHE A 22 -4.59 -4.01 -4.12
C PHE A 22 -3.28 -3.32 -4.50
N LEU A 23 -2.15 -3.99 -4.29
CA LEU A 23 -0.85 -3.47 -4.70
C LEU A 23 -0.74 -3.38 -6.23
N ALA A 24 -1.22 -4.39 -6.95
CA ALA A 24 -1.28 -4.37 -8.41
C ALA A 24 -2.17 -3.23 -8.93
N LEU A 25 -3.32 -3.01 -8.28
CA LEU A 25 -4.23 -1.91 -8.59
C LEU A 25 -3.59 -0.55 -8.35
N ALA A 26 -2.95 -0.35 -7.20
CA ALA A 26 -2.21 0.88 -6.88
C ALA A 26 -1.19 1.20 -7.97
N LYS A 27 -0.39 0.21 -8.36
CA LYS A 27 0.58 0.32 -9.45
C LYS A 27 -0.06 0.76 -10.78
N GLN A 28 -1.19 0.16 -11.15
CA GLN A 28 -1.90 0.53 -12.38
C GLN A 28 -2.45 1.96 -12.34
N ILE A 29 -2.99 2.39 -11.21
CA ILE A 29 -3.50 3.75 -11.03
C ILE A 29 -2.35 4.75 -11.15
N GLN A 30 -1.26 4.55 -10.40
CA GLN A 30 -0.11 5.45 -10.41
C GLN A 30 0.51 5.59 -11.82
N GLN A 31 0.62 4.48 -12.56
CA GLN A 31 1.14 4.49 -13.93
C GLN A 31 0.24 5.25 -14.91
N LYS A 32 -1.08 5.19 -14.72
CA LYS A 32 -2.06 5.81 -15.63
C LYS A 32 -2.32 7.29 -15.32
N THR A 33 -2.29 7.67 -14.05
CA THR A 33 -2.69 9.01 -13.61
C THR A 33 -1.52 9.87 -13.13
N GLY A 34 -0.39 9.27 -12.74
CA GLY A 34 0.71 9.97 -12.08
C GLY A 34 0.40 10.39 -10.65
N PHE A 35 -0.73 9.95 -10.08
CA PHE A 35 -1.13 10.29 -8.71
C PHE A 35 -0.21 9.64 -7.69
N THR A 36 -0.04 10.34 -6.57
CA THR A 36 0.60 9.73 -5.40
C THR A 36 -0.39 8.75 -4.77
N ILE A 37 0.08 7.61 -4.29
CA ILE A 37 -0.78 6.61 -3.67
C ILE A 37 -0.24 6.27 -2.28
N THR A 38 -1.15 6.19 -1.31
CA THR A 38 -0.83 5.69 0.04
C THR A 38 -1.72 4.52 0.40
N ILE A 39 -1.13 3.39 0.77
CA ILE A 39 -1.86 2.25 1.31
C ILE A 39 -1.83 2.36 2.84
N ALA A 40 -3.00 2.60 3.43
CA ALA A 40 -3.17 2.66 4.87
C ALA A 40 -3.70 1.32 5.40
N THR A 41 -2.99 0.69 6.33
CA THR A 41 -3.43 -0.57 6.93
C THR A 41 -2.86 -0.75 8.34
N THR A 42 -3.24 -1.84 9.01
CA THR A 42 -2.79 -2.16 10.37
C THR A 42 -1.30 -2.52 10.41
N PRO A 43 -0.60 -2.33 11.55
CA PRO A 43 0.84 -2.58 11.66
C PRO A 43 1.29 -3.97 11.19
N LEU A 44 0.51 -5.02 11.51
CA LEU A 44 0.80 -6.40 11.09
C LEU A 44 0.83 -6.54 9.55
N ASN A 45 -0.11 -5.91 8.86
CA ASN A 45 -0.21 -5.98 7.40
C ASN A 45 0.87 -5.13 6.71
N ILE A 46 1.38 -4.08 7.35
CA ILE A 46 2.46 -3.25 6.79
C ILE A 46 3.78 -4.00 6.70
N GLN A 47 4.11 -4.81 7.71
CA GLN A 47 5.31 -5.64 7.64
C GLN A 47 5.23 -6.64 6.48
N TYR A 48 4.05 -7.25 6.28
CA TYR A 48 3.80 -8.14 5.14
C TYR A 48 3.90 -7.41 3.79
N LEU A 49 3.35 -6.20 3.68
CA LEU A 49 3.46 -5.36 2.49
C LEU A 49 4.92 -5.02 2.15
N LYS A 50 5.70 -4.57 3.16
CA LYS A 50 7.12 -4.24 2.99
C LYS A 50 7.91 -5.44 2.46
N ALA A 51 7.70 -6.63 3.04
CA ALA A 51 8.34 -7.85 2.57
C ALA A 51 7.95 -8.18 1.12
N THR A 52 6.65 -8.10 0.77
CA THR A 52 6.14 -8.40 -0.58
C THR A 52 6.70 -7.45 -1.64
N ILE A 53 6.79 -6.15 -1.32
CA ILE A 53 7.37 -5.13 -2.20
C ILE A 53 8.87 -5.42 -2.41
N SER A 54 9.61 -5.68 -1.32
CA SER A 54 11.04 -5.96 -1.39
C SER A 54 11.37 -7.23 -2.18
N SER A 55 10.58 -8.30 -2.04
CA SER A 55 10.78 -9.55 -2.79
C SER A 55 10.54 -9.38 -4.30
N THR A 56 9.67 -8.46 -4.69
CA THR A 56 9.37 -8.22 -6.12
C THR A 56 10.50 -7.44 -6.82
N SER A 57 11.28 -6.65 -6.09
CA SER A 57 12.39 -5.87 -6.64
C SER A 57 13.65 -6.68 -6.95
N SER A 58 13.83 -7.84 -6.30
CA SER A 58 15.05 -8.66 -6.46
C SER A 58 15.11 -9.48 -7.75
N SER A 59 14.04 -9.52 -8.56
CA SER A 59 14.00 -10.31 -9.81
C SER A 59 14.25 -9.51 -11.09
N SER A 60 14.45 -8.19 -11.03
CA SER A 60 14.85 -7.39 -12.20
C SER A 60 16.31 -6.95 -12.07
N ASN A 61 17.23 -7.85 -12.42
CA ASN A 61 18.65 -7.54 -12.61
C ASN A 61 18.84 -6.80 -13.94
N THR A 62 18.34 -5.57 -14.03
CA THR A 62 18.72 -4.61 -15.06
C THR A 62 18.82 -3.23 -14.43
N GLN A 63 20.05 -2.75 -14.30
CA GLN A 63 20.39 -1.38 -13.97
C GLN A 63 19.94 -0.47 -15.11
N SER A 64 18.66 -0.12 -15.16
CA SER A 64 18.15 0.93 -16.05
C SER A 64 16.87 1.50 -15.45
N HIS A 65 17.02 2.63 -14.75
CA HIS A 65 15.97 3.61 -14.48
C HIS A 65 14.56 3.04 -14.24
N SER A 66 14.42 2.05 -13.34
CA SER A 66 13.10 1.69 -12.85
C SER A 66 12.69 2.81 -11.91
N LYS A 67 11.78 3.66 -12.37
CA LYS A 67 10.94 4.52 -11.54
C LYS A 67 10.10 3.58 -10.67
N ILE A 68 10.72 3.06 -9.61
CA ILE A 68 10.16 2.05 -8.70
C ILE A 68 9.04 2.74 -7.93
N PHE A 69 7.80 2.50 -8.34
CA PHE A 69 6.55 2.68 -7.60
C PHE A 69 6.66 3.53 -6.32
N ASP A 70 6.36 4.83 -6.42
CA ASP A 70 6.28 5.74 -5.26
C ASP A 70 4.96 5.49 -4.48
N ILE A 71 4.78 4.29 -3.93
CA ILE A 71 3.62 3.94 -3.09
C ILE A 71 4.02 4.11 -1.63
N ASN A 72 3.38 5.04 -0.93
CA ASN A 72 3.59 5.26 0.50
C ASN A 72 2.77 4.23 1.31
N LEU A 73 3.28 3.82 2.47
CA LEU A 73 2.57 2.96 3.41
C LEU A 73 2.30 3.74 4.70
N ALA A 74 1.07 3.68 5.21
CA ALA A 74 0.66 4.37 6.43
C ALA A 74 0.07 3.39 7.46
N GLU A 75 0.59 3.42 8.68
CA GLU A 75 0.09 2.60 9.79
C GLU A 75 -1.11 3.26 10.45
N LEU A 76 -2.21 2.52 10.53
CA LEU A 76 -3.38 2.95 11.27
C LEU A 76 -3.24 2.56 12.75
N PRO A 77 -3.53 3.48 13.70
CA PRO A 77 -3.31 3.27 15.13
C PRO A 77 -4.43 2.44 15.77
N PHE A 78 -4.85 1.36 15.11
CA PHE A 78 -5.73 0.36 15.70
C PHE A 78 -5.16 -1.03 15.44
N TYR A 79 -5.16 -1.86 16.47
CA TYR A 79 -4.80 -3.26 16.31
C TYR A 79 -5.92 -3.97 15.55
N SER A 80 -5.57 -4.83 14.61
CA SER A 80 -6.55 -5.69 13.93
C SER A 80 -7.36 -6.55 14.90
N SER A 81 -6.82 -6.82 16.11
CA SER A 81 -7.49 -7.50 17.22
C SER A 81 -8.55 -6.66 17.94
N ASP A 82 -8.57 -5.33 17.73
CA ASP A 82 -9.60 -4.44 18.26
C ASP A 82 -10.82 -4.31 17.32
N PHE A 83 -10.63 -4.72 16.06
CA PHE A 83 -11.69 -4.73 15.06
C PHE A 83 -12.67 -5.87 15.36
N GLY A 84 -13.77 -5.56 16.06
CA GLY A 84 -14.81 -6.51 16.43
C GLY A 84 -15.12 -6.56 17.93
N ARG A 85 -14.35 -5.87 18.78
CA ARG A 85 -14.80 -5.65 20.17
C ARG A 85 -15.81 -4.52 20.18
N ARG A 86 -17.08 -4.90 20.29
CA ARG A 86 -18.19 -4.01 20.62
C ARG A 86 -17.78 -3.15 21.82
N ALA A 87 -17.72 -1.84 21.64
CA ALA A 87 -17.61 -0.90 22.75
C ALA A 87 -18.86 -1.07 23.63
N GLY A 88 -18.65 -1.51 24.87
CA GLY A 88 -19.68 -1.57 25.91
C GLY A 88 -20.59 -2.79 25.86
N VAL A 89 -20.24 -3.80 26.67
CA VAL A 89 -21.05 -4.26 27.82
C VAL A 89 -20.12 -4.86 28.87
#